data_AF-A0A448MQD7-F1
#
_entry.id   AF-A0A448MQD7-F1
#
_cell.length_a   1.000
_cell.length_b   1.000
_cell.length_c   1.000
_cell.angle_alpha   90.00
_cell.angle_beta   90.00
_cell.angle_gamma   90.00
#
_symmetry.space_group_name_H-M   'P 1'
#
loop_
_entity.id
_entity.type
_entity.pdbx_description
1 polymer ?
#
loop_
_entity_poly.entity_id
_entity_poly.type
_entity_poly.pdbx_seq_one_letter_code
_entity_poly.pdbx_strand_id
1 'polypeptide(L)' 'MSKSLGNYIGVTDAPNDMFGKVMSISDELMWDWYNLLSFRPLTEIEQLKVDVKMAKST' A
#
# COMPACT_ATOMS: atom_id res chain seq x y z
N MET A 1 -11.73 4.50 2.22
CA MET A 1 -12.24 3.13 1.95
C MET A 1 -13.60 2.96 2.59
N SER A 2 -14.56 2.33 1.90
CA SER A 2 -15.94 2.11 2.39
C SER A 2 -16.42 0.70 2.12
N LYS A 3 -17.16 0.13 3.09
CA LYS A 3 -17.85 -1.16 2.92
C LYS A 3 -18.94 -1.08 1.85
N SER A 4 -19.69 0.01 1.79
CA SER A 4 -20.80 0.18 0.84
C SER A 4 -20.34 0.37 -0.61
N LEU A 5 -19.13 0.90 -0.81
CA LEU A 5 -18.52 1.09 -2.14
C LEU A 5 -17.69 -0.12 -2.59
N GLY A 6 -17.64 -1.19 -1.78
CA GLY A 6 -16.89 -2.40 -2.09
C GLY A 6 -15.36 -2.24 -2.09
N ASN A 7 -14.82 -1.09 -1.69
CA ASN A 7 -13.39 -0.77 -1.73
C ASN A 7 -12.77 -0.78 -0.32
N TYR A 8 -12.99 -1.84 0.44
CA TYR A 8 -12.43 -2.03 1.78
C TYR A 8 -11.68 -3.35 1.91
N ILE A 9 -10.72 -3.37 2.84
CA ILE A 9 -10.04 -4.59 3.28
C ILE A 9 -10.48 -4.85 4.72
N GLY A 10 -11.12 -5.99 4.95
CA GLY A 10 -11.60 -6.38 6.28
C GLY A 10 -10.45 -6.90 7.13
N VAL A 11 -10.34 -6.43 8.37
CA VAL A 11 -9.37 -6.97 9.34
C VAL A 11 -9.68 -8.42 9.76
N THR A 12 -10.90 -8.89 9.48
CA THR A 12 -11.37 -10.25 9.73
C THR A 12 -11.48 -11.10 8.46
N ASP A 13 -11.03 -10.58 7.31
CA ASP A 13 -11.01 -11.36 6.08
C ASP A 13 -9.99 -12.51 6.20
N ALA A 14 -10.14 -13.56 5.38
CA ALA A 14 -9.14 -14.61 5.35
C ALA A 14 -7.77 -14.03 4.92
N PRO A 15 -6.63 -14.53 5.44
CA PRO A 15 -5.31 -13.95 5.16
C PRO A 15 -4.99 -13.82 3.66
N ASN A 16 -5.36 -14.81 2.87
CA ASN A 16 -5.16 -14.78 1.41
C ASN A 16 -5.99 -13.70 0.72
N ASP A 17 -7.23 -13.48 1.18
CA ASP A 17 -8.11 -12.45 0.64
C ASP A 17 -7.61 -11.05 1.01
N MET A 18 -7.16 -10.88 2.26
CA MET A 18 -6.51 -9.63 2.69
C MET A 18 -5.31 -9.32 1.82
N PHE A 19 -4.41 -10.28 1.64
CA PHE A 19 -3.21 -10.12 0.83
C PHE A 19 -3.55 -9.76 -0.63
N GLY A 20 -4.47 -10.51 -1.25
CA GLY A 20 -4.90 -10.23 -2.62
C GLY A 20 -5.49 -8.84 -2.79
N LYS A 21 -6.32 -8.39 -1.84
CA LYS A 21 -6.88 -7.03 -1.86
C LYS A 21 -5.80 -5.96 -1.69
N VAL A 22 -4.82 -6.16 -0.79
CA VAL A 22 -3.70 -5.22 -0.63
C VAL A 22 -2.89 -5.12 -1.92
N MET A 23 -2.63 -6.23 -2.60
CA MET A 23 -1.89 -6.24 -3.87
C MET A 23 -2.64 -5.59 -5.05
N SER A 24 -3.94 -5.36 -4.92
CA SER A 24 -4.76 -4.74 -5.98
C SER A 24 -4.80 -3.21 -5.92
N ILE A 25 -4.23 -2.59 -4.89
CA ILE A 25 -4.18 -1.13 -4.77
C ILE A 25 -3.18 -0.53 -5.77
N SER A 26 -3.40 0.69 -6.23
CA SER A 26 -2.47 1.37 -7.15
C SER A 26 -1.17 1.76 -6.44
N ASP A 27 -0.08 1.87 -7.21
CA ASP A 27 1.23 2.36 -6.74
C ASP A 27 1.12 3.71 -6.01
N GLU A 28 0.26 4.61 -6.49
CA GLU A 28 0.04 5.92 -5.87
C GLU A 28 -0.56 5.76 -4.47
N LEU A 29 -1.64 4.99 -4.34
CA LEU A 29 -2.32 4.75 -3.06
C LEU A 29 -1.44 3.95 -2.08
N MET A 30 -0.59 3.06 -2.59
CA MET A 30 0.34 2.28 -1.78
C MET A 30 1.25 3.18 -0.94
N TRP A 31 1.73 4.30 -1.48
CA TRP A 31 2.59 5.22 -0.73
C TRP A 31 1.88 5.89 0.44
N ASP A 32 0.61 6.26 0.27
CA ASP A 32 -0.21 6.78 1.37
C ASP A 32 -0.42 5.73 2.45
N TRP A 33 -0.61 4.46 2.07
CA TRP A 33 -0.73 3.36 3.01
C TRP A 33 0.55 3.10 3.79
N TYR A 34 1.72 3.23 3.17
CA TYR A 34 3.00 3.15 3.87
C TYR A 34 3.11 4.19 5.00
N ASN A 35 2.65 5.41 4.74
CA ASN A 35 2.64 6.50 5.71
C ASN A 35 1.62 6.29 6.84
N LEU A 36 0.45 5.76 6.52
CA LEU A 36 -0.68 5.67 7.46
C LEU A 36 -0.71 4.39 8.27
N LEU A 37 -0.24 3.27 7.71
CA LEU A 37 -0.45 1.93 8.27
C LEU A 37 0.85 1.18 8.56
N SER A 38 1.99 1.60 8.01
CA SER A 38 3.27 0.95 8.29
C SER A 38 3.98 1.59 9.49
N PHE A 39 4.81 0.79 10.17
CA PHE A 39 5.65 1.27 11.26
C PHE A 39 7.03 1.77 10.80
N ARG A 40 7.24 1.93 9.48
CA ARG A 40 8.52 2.36 8.93
C ARG A 40 8.73 3.86 9.16
N PRO A 41 9.95 4.31 9.46
CA PRO A 41 10.27 5.74 9.50
C PRO A 41 9.98 6.43 8.17
N LEU A 42 9.50 7.67 8.22
CA LEU A 42 9.22 8.47 7.01
C LEU A 42 10.46 8.62 6.11
N THR A 43 11.66 8.73 6.70
CA THR A 43 12.91 8.81 5.95
C THR A 43 13.17 7.56 5.10
N GLU A 44 12.79 6.38 5.59
CA GLU A 44 12.93 5.13 4.87
C GLU A 44 11.92 5.03 3.72
N ILE A 45 10.68 5.46 3.96
CA ILE A 45 9.62 5.49 2.94
C ILE A 45 10.00 6.41 1.78
N GLU A 46 10.55 7.60 2.07
CA GLU A 46 11.01 8.53 1.04
C GLU A 46 12.18 7.97 0.22
N GLN A 47 13.12 7.25 0.85
CA GLN A 47 14.19 6.58 0.12
C GLN A 47 13.64 5.51 -0.85
N LEU A 48 12.68 4.70 -0.41
CA LEU A 48 12.06 3.68 -1.27
C LEU A 48 11.37 4.29 -2.49
N LYS A 49 10.69 5.44 -2.33
CA LYS A 49 10.08 6.16 -3.46
C LYS A 49 11.11 6.57 -4.50
N VAL A 50 12.26 7.08 -4.05
CA VAL A 50 13.37 7.47 -4.93
C VAL A 50 13.91 6.24 -5.66
N ASP A 51 14.20 5.17 -4.94
CA ASP A 51 14.77 3.94 -5.50
C ASP A 51 13.86 3.34 -6.59
N VAL A 52 12.55 3.26 -6.32
CA VAL A 52 11.56 2.76 -7.29
C VAL A 52 11.47 3.66 -8.52
N LYS A 53 11.50 4.98 -8.34
CA LYS A 53 11.45 5.94 -9.46
C LYS A 53 12.69 5.83 -10.35
N MET A 54 13.86 5.65 -9.76
CA MET A 54 15.12 5.45 -10.48
C MET A 54 15.13 4.11 -11.22
N ALA A 55 14.67 3.03 -10.58
CA ALA A 55 14.58 1.70 -11.19
C ALA A 55 13.61 1.66 -12.40
N LYS A 56 12.51 2.42 -12.37
CA LYS A 56 11.57 2.53 -13.51
C LYS A 56 12.11 3.37 -14.68
N SER A 57 13.20 4.11 -14.48
CA SER A 57 13.79 5.00 -15.49
C SER A 57 14.95 4.35 -16.26
N THR A 58 15.26 3.09 -15.99
CA THR A 58 16.24 2.26 -16.71
C THR A 58 15.50 1.20 -17.52
#